data_AF-A0A8S3TFC2-F1
#
_entry.id   AF-A0A8S3TFC2-F1
#
_cell.length_a   1.000
_cell.length_b   1.000
_cell.length_c   1.000
_cell.angle_alpha   90.00
_cell.angle_beta   90.00
_cell.angle_gamma   90.00
#
_symmetry.space_group_name_H-M   'P 1'
#
loop_
_entity.id
_entity.type
_entity.pdbx_description
1 polymer ?
#
loop_
_entity_poly.entity_id
_entity_poly.type
_entity_poly.pdbx_seq_one_letter_code
_entity_poly.pdbx_strand_id
1 'polypeptide(L)'
;MSKSEERKPLLADASDEQESYTDKDKKKDKEKKKPDGPPPATLRQLFRYATCVDTICILFGSLFSLAHGAGWPVLSIVMGQMTDTFVAGPNGSLIPPDPNATHNPNVTVESFEDKMTTYALYYLIIGGVVLLSGYLQVLVVASKTTPSGAAMHPSSKELRLLRPEPSFQELNRCATNLKTILSRIPIQIDDRKQFLETIKEIAGSIKHLLDAFTKVIAEIPGSESGSKQILEDRKKEFVRYSKKFSNMLKAFFRDGSQRQNVFLSANFLIYQTNVILRTVKQETERE
;
A
#
# COMPACT_ATOMS: atom_id res chain seq x y z
N MET A 1 23.29 -49.42 -36.80
CA MET A 1 22.84 -48.04 -37.10
C MET A 1 21.35 -48.08 -37.36
N SER A 2 20.58 -47.25 -36.64
CA SER A 2 19.18 -46.84 -36.85
C SER A 2 17.99 -47.81 -36.61
N LYS A 3 17.46 -47.70 -35.38
CA LYS A 3 16.07 -47.44 -34.93
C LYS A 3 14.90 -47.53 -35.93
N SER A 4 13.83 -48.23 -35.51
CA SER A 4 12.41 -48.02 -35.88
C SER A 4 11.57 -48.53 -34.69
N GLU A 5 11.24 -47.68 -33.73
CA GLU A 5 9.91 -47.04 -33.54
C GLU A 5 8.74 -48.04 -33.43
N GLU A 6 8.47 -48.48 -32.21
CA GLU A 6 7.25 -49.19 -31.83
C GLU A 6 6.46 -48.31 -30.83
N ARG A 7 5.20 -47.99 -31.18
CA ARG A 7 4.25 -47.27 -30.31
C ARG A 7 3.46 -48.26 -29.46
N LYS A 8 3.23 -47.93 -28.17
CA LYS A 8 2.05 -48.35 -27.36
C LYS A 8 2.00 -47.55 -26.03
N PRO A 9 0.86 -47.52 -25.30
CA PRO A 9 0.07 -46.29 -25.10
C PRO A 9 -0.05 -45.79 -23.64
N LEU A 10 -0.74 -44.66 -23.50
CA LEU A 10 -1.11 -43.91 -22.29
C LEU A 10 -2.07 -44.66 -21.33
N LEU A 11 -1.86 -44.40 -20.03
CA LEU A 11 -2.76 -44.57 -18.87
C LEU A 11 -2.96 -46.00 -18.29
N ALA A 12 -2.35 -46.22 -17.13
CA ALA A 12 -2.83 -47.03 -16.00
C ALA A 12 -2.13 -46.45 -14.75
N ASP A 13 -2.80 -45.58 -13.99
CA ASP A 13 -3.67 -45.86 -12.84
C ASP A 13 -2.88 -46.05 -11.53
N ALA A 14 -3.47 -45.49 -10.49
CA ALA A 14 -2.92 -45.17 -9.18
C ALA A 14 -2.97 -46.34 -8.19
N SER A 15 -2.13 -46.24 -7.15
CA SER A 15 -2.34 -46.75 -5.79
C SER A 15 -1.05 -46.48 -5.02
N ASP A 16 -1.01 -45.47 -4.15
CA ASP A 16 -1.32 -45.56 -2.70
C ASP A 16 -0.02 -45.73 -1.88
N GLU A 17 0.20 -44.80 -0.95
CA GLU A 17 0.56 -45.09 0.46
C GLU A 17 0.75 -43.77 1.24
N GLN A 18 -0.19 -43.50 2.16
CA GLN A 18 0.05 -42.79 3.44
C GLN A 18 1.18 -43.53 4.20
N GLU A 19 2.02 -42.95 5.07
CA GLU A 19 1.69 -42.22 6.30
C GLU A 19 2.99 -41.86 7.09
N SER A 20 2.89 -40.88 7.98
CA SER A 20 3.46 -40.89 9.35
C SER A 20 4.93 -40.50 9.67
N TYR A 21 5.00 -39.73 10.77
CA TYR A 21 6.11 -39.14 11.51
C TYR A 21 7.11 -40.11 12.20
N THR A 22 8.39 -39.72 12.32
CA THR A 22 9.19 -39.48 13.56
C THR A 22 10.70 -39.59 13.25
N ASP A 23 11.48 -38.51 13.42
CA ASP A 23 12.30 -38.12 14.57
C ASP A 23 13.78 -38.61 14.54
N LYS A 24 14.67 -37.64 14.80
CA LYS A 24 16.08 -37.68 15.25
C LYS A 24 17.28 -37.86 14.31
N ASP A 25 18.03 -36.75 14.32
CA ASP A 25 19.47 -36.64 14.54
C ASP A 25 20.45 -36.98 13.42
N LYS A 26 20.92 -35.91 12.75
CA LYS A 26 22.37 -35.65 12.67
C LYS A 26 22.68 -34.15 12.53
N LYS A 27 23.10 -33.59 13.66
CA LYS A 27 23.80 -32.32 13.83
C LYS A 27 25.13 -32.35 13.07
N LYS A 28 25.35 -31.42 12.13
CA LYS A 28 26.69 -30.93 11.76
C LYS A 28 26.62 -29.49 11.26
N ASP A 29 27.60 -28.73 11.71
CA ASP A 29 27.76 -27.27 11.81
C ASP A 29 27.46 -26.47 10.54
N LYS A 30 26.62 -25.42 10.61
CA LYS A 30 26.98 -24.01 10.94
C LYS A 30 28.08 -23.41 10.05
N GLU A 31 27.63 -22.69 9.03
CA GLU A 31 28.15 -21.34 8.77
C GLU A 31 26.97 -20.42 8.40
N LYS A 32 26.31 -19.87 9.43
CA LYS A 32 25.32 -18.79 9.24
C LYS A 32 26.07 -17.48 9.18
N LYS A 33 26.21 -16.91 7.98
CA LYS A 33 26.50 -15.48 7.79
C LYS A 33 25.47 -14.68 8.61
N LYS A 34 25.96 -13.86 9.55
CA LYS A 34 25.12 -12.89 10.26
C LYS A 34 24.62 -11.85 9.25
N PRO A 35 23.31 -11.60 9.11
CA PRO A 35 22.85 -10.39 8.45
C PRO A 35 23.13 -9.20 9.39
N ASP A 36 23.96 -8.27 8.94
CA ASP A 36 24.14 -6.97 9.60
C ASP A 36 22.82 -6.19 9.50
N GLY A 37 22.06 -6.20 10.60
CA GLY A 37 20.85 -5.40 10.78
C GLY A 37 20.39 -5.47 12.23
N PRO A 38 19.70 -4.43 12.75
CA PRO A 38 19.10 -4.49 14.07
C PRO A 38 18.14 -5.70 14.17
N PRO A 39 18.03 -6.33 15.36
CA PRO A 39 17.23 -7.53 15.53
C PRO A 39 15.77 -7.29 15.13
N PRO A 40 15.10 -8.27 14.50
CA PRO A 40 13.71 -8.13 14.08
C PRO A 40 12.84 -7.79 15.29
N ALA A 41 12.07 -6.70 15.18
CA ALA A 41 11.21 -6.24 16.26
C ALA A 41 10.16 -7.31 16.60
N THR A 42 9.91 -7.51 17.90
CA THR A 42 8.88 -8.45 18.36
C THR A 42 7.49 -7.85 18.12
N LEU A 43 6.46 -8.66 17.81
CA LEU A 43 5.09 -8.19 17.51
C LEU A 43 4.52 -7.22 18.58
N ARG A 44 4.86 -7.43 19.85
CA ARG A 44 4.48 -6.52 20.94
C ARG A 44 5.20 -5.16 20.90
N GLN A 45 6.44 -5.13 20.43
CA GLN A 45 7.19 -3.88 20.24
C GLN A 45 6.65 -3.09 19.05
N LEU A 46 6.05 -3.75 18.06
CA LEU A 46 5.39 -3.12 16.92
C LEU A 46 4.10 -2.37 17.31
N PHE A 47 3.33 -2.90 18.27
CA PHE A 47 2.10 -2.27 18.79
C PHE A 47 2.32 -1.31 19.96
N ARG A 48 3.58 -1.07 20.37
CA ARG A 48 3.90 -0.25 21.55
C ARG A 48 3.41 1.21 21.45
N TYR A 49 3.13 1.69 20.25
CA TYR A 49 2.62 3.04 19.97
C TYR A 49 1.18 3.07 19.46
N ALA A 50 0.47 1.94 19.44
CA ALA A 50 -0.92 1.90 18.99
C ALA A 50 -1.81 2.65 19.98
N THR A 51 -2.51 3.68 19.50
CA THR A 51 -3.49 4.41 20.32
C THR A 51 -4.76 3.56 20.51
N CYS A 52 -5.61 3.90 21.48
CA CYS A 52 -6.83 3.13 21.77
C CYS A 52 -7.74 2.99 20.53
N VAL A 53 -7.81 4.04 19.71
CA VAL A 53 -8.55 4.04 18.44
C VAL A 53 -7.90 3.12 17.40
N ASP A 54 -6.57 3.00 17.38
CA ASP A 54 -5.86 2.09 16.48
C ASP A 54 -6.11 0.63 16.86
N THR A 55 -6.05 0.31 18.15
CA THR A 55 -6.37 -1.04 18.65
C THR A 55 -7.81 -1.44 18.29
N ILE A 56 -8.78 -0.55 18.48
CA ILE A 56 -10.18 -0.80 18.11
C ILE A 56 -10.31 -1.00 16.59
N CYS A 57 -9.71 -0.14 15.76
CA CYS A 57 -9.75 -0.28 14.31
C CYS A 57 -9.12 -1.59 13.81
N ILE A 58 -8.01 -2.02 14.41
CA ILE A 58 -7.34 -3.28 14.04
C ILE A 58 -8.21 -4.48 14.40
N LEU A 59 -8.88 -4.45 15.56
CA LEU A 59 -9.81 -5.50 15.98
C LEU A 59 -10.99 -5.60 15.00
N PHE A 60 -11.61 -4.46 14.66
CA PHE A 60 -12.69 -4.43 13.67
C PHE A 60 -12.22 -4.89 12.29
N GLY A 61 -11.08 -4.40 11.79
CA GLY A 61 -10.53 -4.82 10.49
C GLY A 61 -10.20 -6.31 10.44
N SER A 62 -9.71 -6.88 11.55
CA SER A 62 -9.44 -8.32 11.66
C SER A 62 -10.73 -9.15 11.64
N LEU A 63 -11.80 -8.66 12.26
CA LEU A 63 -13.11 -9.30 12.23
C LEU A 63 -13.69 -9.37 10.81
N PHE A 64 -13.62 -8.26 10.06
CA PHE A 64 -14.05 -8.24 8.65
C PHE A 64 -13.16 -9.11 7.75
N SER A 65 -11.87 -9.28 8.09
CA SER A 65 -10.98 -10.22 7.40
C SER A 65 -11.37 -11.67 7.57
N LEU A 66 -11.81 -12.05 8.76
CA LEU A 66 -12.30 -13.41 9.02
C LEU A 66 -13.58 -13.66 8.23
N ALA A 67 -14.51 -12.70 8.21
CA ALA A 67 -15.75 -12.80 7.45
C ALA A 67 -15.51 -12.90 5.94
N HIS A 68 -14.61 -12.07 5.40
CA HIS A 68 -14.24 -12.11 3.98
C HIS A 68 -13.56 -13.44 3.61
N GLY A 69 -12.63 -13.92 4.44
CA GLY A 69 -11.97 -15.22 4.25
C GLY A 69 -12.94 -16.40 4.31
N ALA A 70 -13.90 -16.37 5.25
CA ALA A 70 -14.94 -17.39 5.39
C ALA A 70 -15.94 -17.42 4.23
N GLY A 71 -16.04 -16.34 3.45
CA GLY A 71 -16.87 -16.28 2.24
C GLY A 71 -16.56 -17.41 1.25
N TRP A 72 -15.29 -17.76 1.08
CA TRP A 72 -14.87 -18.81 0.14
C TRP A 72 -15.37 -20.22 0.53
N PRO A 73 -15.17 -20.70 1.77
CA PRO A 73 -15.80 -21.93 2.25
C PRO A 73 -17.33 -21.94 2.14
N VAL A 74 -17.99 -20.83 2.47
CA VAL A 74 -19.45 -20.74 2.41
C VAL A 74 -19.95 -20.83 0.97
N LEU A 75 -19.29 -20.15 0.02
CA LEU A 75 -19.57 -20.29 -1.41
C LEU A 75 -19.38 -21.74 -1.89
N SER A 76 -18.34 -22.43 -1.40
CA SER A 76 -18.10 -23.85 -1.71
C SER A 76 -19.23 -24.75 -1.22
N ILE A 77 -19.79 -24.51 -0.03
CA ILE A 77 -20.93 -25.29 0.49
C ILE A 77 -22.18 -25.09 -0.37
N VAL A 78 -22.49 -23.85 -0.75
CA VAL A 78 -23.64 -23.54 -1.62
C VAL A 78 -23.45 -24.18 -3.00
N MET A 79 -22.21 -24.19 -3.52
CA MET A 79 -21.87 -24.87 -4.77
C MET A 79 -22.10 -26.37 -4.71
N GLY A 80 -21.69 -27.01 -3.61
CA GLY A 80 -21.95 -28.43 -3.37
C GLY A 80 -23.44 -28.75 -3.38
N GLN A 81 -24.24 -28.02 -2.61
CA GLN A 81 -25.69 -28.22 -2.53
C GLN A 81 -26.42 -27.98 -3.86
N MET A 82 -25.97 -26.98 -4.63
CA MET A 82 -26.46 -26.72 -5.98
C MET A 82 -26.13 -27.90 -6.92
N THR A 83 -24.92 -28.43 -6.83
CA THR A 83 -24.47 -29.60 -7.63
C THR A 83 -25.28 -30.84 -7.28
N ASP A 84 -25.51 -31.11 -5.99
CA ASP A 84 -26.32 -32.25 -5.53
C ASP A 84 -27.77 -32.15 -6.06
N THR A 85 -28.34 -30.94 -6.06
CA THR A 85 -29.69 -30.69 -6.59
C THR A 85 -29.74 -30.86 -8.11
N PHE A 86 -28.65 -30.51 -8.81
CA PHE A 86 -28.52 -30.71 -10.25
C PHE A 86 -28.46 -32.19 -10.62
N VAL A 87 -27.68 -32.99 -9.88
CA VAL A 87 -27.58 -34.45 -10.06
C VAL A 87 -28.88 -35.17 -9.70
N ALA A 88 -29.61 -34.70 -8.68
CA ALA A 88 -30.91 -35.24 -8.31
C ALA A 88 -32.09 -34.66 -9.13
N GLY A 89 -31.83 -33.77 -10.08
CA GLY A 89 -32.84 -33.06 -10.85
C GLY A 89 -33.53 -33.91 -11.92
N PRO A 90 -34.59 -33.39 -12.57
CA PRO A 90 -35.41 -34.12 -13.56
C PRO A 90 -34.62 -34.72 -14.75
N ASN A 91 -33.44 -34.15 -15.05
CA ASN A 91 -32.55 -34.58 -16.13
C ASN A 91 -31.22 -35.19 -15.62
N GLY A 92 -31.06 -35.40 -14.30
CA GLY A 92 -29.81 -35.74 -13.63
C GLY A 92 -29.41 -37.23 -13.66
N SER A 93 -30.12 -38.07 -14.41
CA SER A 93 -29.87 -39.52 -14.50
C SER A 93 -28.62 -39.85 -15.35
N LEU A 94 -27.44 -39.43 -14.91
CA LEU A 94 -26.15 -39.93 -15.40
C LEU A 94 -25.57 -41.05 -14.52
N ILE A 95 -26.21 -41.34 -13.38
CA ILE A 95 -25.80 -42.38 -12.42
C ILE A 95 -26.95 -43.41 -12.32
N PRO A 96 -26.68 -44.74 -12.42
CA PRO A 96 -27.69 -45.76 -12.20
C PRO A 96 -28.37 -45.56 -10.83
N PRO A 97 -29.69 -45.78 -10.72
CA PRO A 97 -30.40 -45.55 -9.47
C PRO A 97 -29.83 -46.48 -8.39
N ASP A 98 -29.27 -45.87 -7.35
CA ASP A 98 -28.88 -46.59 -6.15
C ASP A 98 -30.15 -47.19 -5.53
N PRO A 99 -30.23 -48.51 -5.27
CA PRO A 99 -31.42 -49.14 -4.69
C PRO A 99 -31.70 -48.70 -3.24
N ASN A 100 -30.74 -48.01 -2.61
CA ASN A 100 -30.87 -47.39 -1.28
C ASN A 100 -31.07 -45.87 -1.33
N ALA A 101 -31.01 -45.24 -2.52
CA ALA A 101 -31.34 -43.84 -2.64
C ALA A 101 -32.86 -43.68 -2.55
N THR A 102 -33.32 -42.88 -1.60
CA THR A 102 -34.74 -42.50 -1.53
C THR A 102 -35.02 -41.58 -2.72
N HIS A 103 -35.31 -42.17 -3.88
CA HIS A 103 -35.71 -41.43 -5.06
C HIS A 103 -37.11 -40.88 -4.76
N ASN A 104 -37.17 -39.61 -4.38
CA ASN A 104 -38.43 -38.88 -4.27
C ASN A 104 -38.87 -38.60 -5.71
N PRO A 105 -39.84 -39.35 -6.28
CA PRO A 105 -40.16 -39.26 -7.71
C PRO A 105 -40.93 -37.97 -8.07
N ASN A 106 -41.04 -37.04 -7.12
CA ASN A 106 -41.89 -35.87 -7.19
C ASN A 106 -41.10 -34.55 -7.29
N VAL A 107 -39.82 -34.60 -7.70
CA VAL A 107 -39.06 -33.38 -8.04
C VAL A 107 -39.59 -32.86 -9.38
N THR A 108 -40.68 -32.10 -9.32
CA THR A 108 -41.23 -31.39 -10.47
C THR A 108 -40.23 -30.34 -10.95
N VAL A 109 -40.27 -30.00 -12.24
CA VAL A 109 -39.43 -28.94 -12.82
C VAL A 109 -39.57 -27.63 -12.04
N GLU A 110 -40.78 -27.33 -11.56
CA GLU A 110 -41.08 -26.18 -10.71
C GLU A 110 -40.30 -26.20 -9.38
N SER A 111 -40.30 -27.34 -8.66
CA SER A 111 -39.54 -27.49 -7.42
C SER A 111 -38.02 -27.41 -7.59
N PHE A 112 -37.53 -27.74 -8.79
CA PHE A 112 -36.12 -27.63 -9.16
C PHE A 112 -35.73 -26.18 -9.47
N GLU A 113 -36.57 -25.47 -10.23
CA GLU A 113 -36.40 -24.06 -10.57
C GLU A 113 -36.38 -23.16 -9.32
N ASP A 114 -37.27 -23.43 -8.36
CA ASP A 114 -37.31 -22.73 -7.07
C ASP A 114 -36.02 -22.90 -6.26
N LYS A 115 -35.46 -24.12 -6.25
CA LYS A 115 -34.19 -24.40 -5.55
C LYS A 115 -33.02 -23.71 -6.22
N MET A 116 -32.95 -23.73 -7.55
CA MET A 116 -31.90 -23.04 -8.31
C MET A 116 -31.95 -21.52 -8.11
N THR A 117 -33.15 -20.96 -8.09
CA THR A 117 -33.36 -19.54 -7.77
C THR A 117 -32.92 -19.21 -6.35
N THR A 118 -33.21 -20.08 -5.38
CA THR A 118 -32.78 -19.93 -3.99
C THR A 118 -31.26 -19.97 -3.85
N TYR A 119 -30.56 -20.89 -4.53
CA TYR A 119 -29.10 -20.91 -4.54
C TYR A 119 -28.51 -19.66 -5.18
N ALA A 120 -29.08 -19.17 -6.29
CA ALA A 120 -28.66 -17.92 -6.92
C ALA A 120 -28.81 -16.72 -5.97
N LEU A 121 -29.90 -16.66 -5.19
CA LEU A 121 -30.09 -15.64 -4.16
C LEU A 121 -29.05 -15.75 -3.03
N TYR A 122 -28.72 -16.96 -2.57
CA TYR A 122 -27.65 -17.15 -1.60
C TYR A 122 -26.31 -16.64 -2.14
N TYR A 123 -25.95 -16.95 -3.39
CA TYR A 123 -24.74 -16.42 -4.04
C TYR A 123 -24.72 -14.90 -4.10
N LEU A 124 -25.85 -14.27 -4.44
CA LEU A 124 -25.97 -12.82 -4.53
C LEU A 124 -25.76 -12.15 -3.16
N ILE A 125 -26.41 -12.69 -2.11
CA ILE A 125 -26.32 -12.14 -0.75
C ILE A 125 -24.91 -12.35 -0.19
N ILE A 126 -24.36 -13.56 -0.30
CA ILE A 126 -23.01 -13.87 0.18
C ILE A 126 -21.97 -13.02 -0.57
N GLY A 127 -22.08 -12.92 -1.89
CA GLY A 127 -21.22 -12.08 -2.71
C GLY A 127 -21.27 -10.60 -2.30
N GLY A 128 -22.48 -10.08 -2.06
CA GLY A 128 -22.67 -8.72 -1.55
C GLY A 128 -22.05 -8.48 -0.17
N VAL A 129 -22.22 -9.43 0.76
CA VAL A 129 -21.62 -9.36 2.11
C VAL A 129 -20.10 -9.45 2.05
N VAL A 130 -19.55 -10.36 1.24
CA VAL A 130 -18.10 -10.53 1.05
C VAL A 130 -17.49 -9.28 0.40
N LEU A 131 -18.18 -8.67 -0.56
CA LEU A 131 -17.77 -7.42 -1.22
C LEU A 131 -17.78 -6.26 -0.22
N LEU A 132 -18.87 -6.08 0.53
CA LEU A 132 -18.98 -5.00 1.52
C LEU A 132 -17.96 -5.17 2.65
N SER A 133 -17.82 -6.39 3.19
CA SER A 133 -16.83 -6.72 4.22
C SER A 133 -15.41 -6.49 3.73
N GLY A 134 -15.09 -6.91 2.51
CA GLY A 134 -13.78 -6.70 1.89
C GLY A 134 -13.49 -5.22 1.65
N TYR A 135 -14.47 -4.46 1.18
CA TYR A 135 -14.34 -3.01 0.98
C TYR A 135 -14.11 -2.28 2.30
N LEU A 136 -14.88 -2.60 3.35
CA LEU A 136 -14.71 -2.01 4.68
C LEU A 136 -13.38 -2.42 5.31
N GLN A 137 -12.94 -3.67 5.15
CA GLN A 137 -11.64 -4.13 5.61
C GLN A 137 -10.50 -3.37 4.94
N VAL A 138 -10.50 -3.29 3.60
CA VAL A 138 -9.49 -2.56 2.84
C VAL A 138 -9.55 -1.08 3.20
N LEU A 139 -10.74 -0.49 3.37
CA LEU A 139 -10.90 0.90 3.77
C LEU A 139 -10.32 1.16 5.16
N VAL A 140 -10.63 0.33 6.16
CA VAL A 140 -10.14 0.49 7.54
C VAL A 140 -8.64 0.25 7.62
N VAL A 141 -8.16 -0.81 6.96
CA VAL A 141 -6.73 -1.13 6.92
C VAL A 141 -5.99 -0.04 6.15
N ALA A 142 -6.38 0.30 4.91
CA ALA A 142 -5.73 1.33 4.11
C ALA A 142 -5.78 2.71 4.77
N SER A 143 -6.87 3.08 5.45
CA SER A 143 -6.94 4.34 6.20
C SER A 143 -5.92 4.43 7.34
N LYS A 144 -5.40 3.28 7.81
CA LYS A 144 -4.40 3.20 8.88
C LYS A 144 -3.01 2.75 8.41
N THR A 145 -2.89 2.02 7.31
CA THR A 145 -1.63 1.49 6.74
C THR A 145 -1.13 2.29 5.55
N THR A 146 -1.91 3.18 4.93
CA THR A 146 -1.33 4.20 4.07
C THR A 146 -0.68 5.27 4.95
N PRO A 147 0.65 5.44 4.92
CA PRO A 147 1.21 6.74 5.23
C PRO A 147 0.77 7.66 4.10
N SER A 148 -0.38 8.35 4.28
CA SER A 148 -0.78 9.55 3.51
C SER A 148 -0.35 9.54 2.03
N GLY A 149 -0.71 8.51 1.26
CA GLY A 149 -0.02 8.21 -0.01
C GLY A 149 -0.87 8.07 -1.27
N ALA A 150 -2.18 7.83 -1.21
CA ALA A 150 -2.93 7.43 -2.41
C ALA A 150 -4.40 7.86 -2.49
N ALA A 151 -4.82 8.89 -1.76
CA ALA A 151 -6.11 9.53 -2.02
C ALA A 151 -5.92 11.05 -2.05
N MET A 152 -6.11 11.60 -3.25
CA MET A 152 -6.54 12.96 -3.59
C MET A 152 -6.45 14.00 -2.47
N HIS A 153 -5.58 14.99 -2.66
CA HIS A 153 -5.48 16.28 -1.97
C HIS A 153 -6.71 16.60 -1.09
N PRO A 154 -6.54 16.57 0.25
CA PRO A 154 -6.42 17.84 0.91
C PRO A 154 -5.21 17.86 1.84
N SER A 155 -4.25 18.73 1.50
CA SER A 155 -3.48 19.48 2.48
C SER A 155 -4.29 19.72 3.76
N SER A 156 -3.85 19.21 4.93
CA SER A 156 -4.00 19.94 6.22
C SER A 156 -3.62 19.22 7.51
N LYS A 157 -3.40 17.91 7.63
CA LYS A 157 -3.40 17.28 8.98
C LYS A 157 -2.10 16.66 9.53
N GLU A 158 -1.04 16.46 8.74
CA GLU A 158 0.24 15.95 9.28
C GLU A 158 1.38 16.98 9.35
N LEU A 159 1.06 18.27 9.16
CA LEU A 159 2.03 19.35 9.30
C LEU A 159 1.45 20.58 9.98
N ARG A 160 0.45 20.42 10.84
CA ARG A 160 0.13 21.47 11.82
C ARG A 160 1.08 21.28 12.99
N LEU A 161 2.24 21.94 12.91
CA LEU A 161 2.93 22.36 14.12
C LEU A 161 1.89 23.16 14.92
N LEU A 162 1.42 22.62 16.04
CA LEU A 162 0.59 23.34 17.02
C LEU A 162 1.43 24.38 17.79
N ARG A 163 2.44 24.99 17.14
CA ARG A 163 3.29 26.01 17.73
C ARG A 163 2.81 27.39 17.26
N PRO A 164 2.45 28.30 18.17
CA PRO A 164 1.90 29.63 17.83
C PRO A 164 2.96 30.63 17.31
N GLU A 165 4.23 30.24 17.22
CA GLU A 165 5.32 31.11 16.78
C GLU A 165 5.18 31.52 15.29
N PRO A 166 5.21 32.82 14.97
CA PRO A 166 4.91 33.32 13.63
C PRO A 166 5.92 32.86 12.56
N SER A 167 7.20 32.72 12.92
CA SER A 167 8.27 32.34 11.99
C SER A 167 8.24 30.87 11.57
N PHE A 168 7.81 29.98 12.47
CA PHE A 168 7.60 28.56 12.15
C PHE A 168 6.37 28.37 11.26
N GLN A 169 5.32 29.15 11.47
CA GLN A 169 4.14 29.16 10.60
C GLN A 169 4.47 29.68 9.21
N GLU A 170 5.30 30.72 9.12
CA GLU A 170 5.81 31.26 7.85
C GLU A 170 6.59 30.18 7.08
N LEU A 171 7.54 29.51 7.74
CA LEU A 171 8.32 28.42 7.15
C LEU A 171 7.42 27.31 6.61
N ASN A 172 6.40 26.92 7.36
CA ASN A 172 5.46 25.88 6.97
C ASN A 172 4.59 26.29 5.77
N ARG A 173 4.14 27.55 5.73
CA ARG A 173 3.39 28.10 4.60
C ARG A 173 4.24 28.10 3.34
N CYS A 174 5.48 28.59 3.41
CA CYS A 174 6.42 28.58 2.29
C CYS A 174 6.71 27.15 1.80
N ALA A 175 6.93 26.21 2.73
CA ALA A 175 7.19 24.81 2.41
C ALA A 175 5.99 24.15 1.72
N THR A 176 4.78 24.41 2.19
CA THR A 176 3.55 23.91 1.56
C THR A 176 3.39 24.48 0.16
N ASN A 177 3.57 25.80 -0.01
CA ASN A 177 3.51 26.45 -1.32
C ASN A 177 4.51 25.85 -2.32
N LEU A 178 5.78 25.69 -1.90
CA LEU A 178 6.81 25.10 -2.74
C LEU A 178 6.45 23.66 -3.17
N LYS A 179 5.96 22.83 -2.25
CA LYS A 179 5.53 21.45 -2.55
C LYS A 179 4.37 21.42 -3.54
N THR A 180 3.38 22.30 -3.35
CA THR A 180 2.23 22.40 -4.26
C THR A 180 2.70 22.76 -5.67
N ILE A 181 3.57 23.77 -5.84
CA ILE A 181 4.05 24.18 -7.16
C ILE A 181 4.91 23.08 -7.81
N LEU A 182 5.83 22.47 -7.05
CA LEU A 182 6.67 21.36 -7.56
C LEU A 182 5.83 20.16 -8.02
N SER A 183 4.72 19.87 -7.35
CA SER A 183 3.82 18.77 -7.72
C SER A 183 3.08 18.99 -9.04
N ARG A 184 3.02 20.24 -9.54
CA ARG A 184 2.41 20.59 -10.84
C ARG A 184 3.33 20.34 -12.03
N ILE A 185 4.62 20.06 -11.80
CA ILE A 185 5.60 19.86 -12.88
C ILE A 185 5.17 18.76 -13.87
N PRO A 186 4.75 17.54 -13.44
CA PRO A 186 4.42 16.47 -14.38
C PRO A 186 3.26 16.79 -15.32
N ILE A 187 2.31 17.61 -14.87
CA ILE A 187 1.13 18.00 -15.67
C ILE A 187 1.38 19.21 -16.57
N GLN A 188 2.31 20.10 -16.20
CA GLN A 188 2.55 21.37 -16.90
C GLN A 188 3.75 21.32 -17.84
N ILE A 189 4.61 20.30 -17.75
CA ILE A 189 5.88 20.24 -18.51
C ILE A 189 5.70 20.20 -20.04
N ASP A 190 4.56 19.72 -20.53
CA ASP A 190 4.30 19.60 -21.97
C ASP A 190 3.86 20.94 -22.60
N ASP A 191 3.27 21.85 -21.81
CA ASP A 191 2.95 23.23 -22.25
C ASP A 191 4.09 24.18 -21.88
N ARG A 192 4.87 24.60 -22.87
CA ARG A 192 6.03 25.48 -22.67
C ARG A 192 5.68 26.81 -21.98
N LYS A 193 4.51 27.41 -22.24
CA LYS A 193 4.14 28.70 -21.64
C LYS A 193 3.81 28.51 -20.16
N GLN A 194 2.92 27.56 -19.86
CA GLN A 194 2.57 27.23 -18.47
C GLN A 194 3.80 26.77 -17.69
N PHE A 195 4.65 25.93 -18.28
CA PHE A 195 5.85 25.44 -17.63
C PHE A 195 6.84 26.56 -17.25
N LEU A 196 7.03 27.56 -18.12
CA LEU A 196 7.88 28.71 -17.81
C LEU A 196 7.33 29.57 -16.68
N GLU A 197 6.00 29.69 -16.56
CA GLU A 197 5.35 30.34 -15.41
C GLU A 197 5.58 29.55 -14.12
N THR A 198 5.39 28.23 -14.16
CA THR A 198 5.66 27.33 -13.02
C THR A 198 7.11 27.42 -12.57
N ILE A 199 8.08 27.47 -13.48
CA ILE A 199 9.50 27.62 -13.12
C ILE A 199 9.75 28.95 -12.40
N LYS A 200 9.12 30.05 -12.83
CA LYS A 200 9.21 31.35 -12.13
C LYS A 200 8.59 31.27 -10.74
N GLU A 201 7.43 30.63 -10.59
CA GLU A 201 6.79 30.40 -9.29
C GLU A 201 7.65 29.55 -8.35
N ILE A 202 8.31 28.51 -8.87
CA ILE A 202 9.25 27.66 -8.11
C ILE A 202 10.42 28.50 -7.62
N ALA A 203 11.03 29.31 -8.49
CA ALA A 203 12.16 30.16 -8.12
C ALA A 203 11.79 31.14 -6.99
N GLY A 204 10.63 31.80 -7.10
CA GLY A 204 10.10 32.67 -6.04
C GLY A 204 9.85 31.92 -4.72
N SER A 205 9.26 30.73 -4.80
CA SER A 205 8.94 29.92 -3.62
C SER A 205 10.17 29.35 -2.92
N ILE A 206 11.20 28.96 -3.67
CA ILE A 206 12.52 28.56 -3.12
C ILE A 206 13.14 29.71 -2.35
N LYS A 207 13.10 30.93 -2.90
CA LYS A 207 13.62 32.13 -2.24
C LYS A 207 12.88 32.40 -0.92
N HIS A 208 11.55 32.46 -0.95
CA HIS A 208 10.74 32.69 0.25
C HIS A 208 10.97 31.62 1.32
N LEU A 209 11.10 30.34 0.94
CA LEU A 209 11.41 29.26 1.89
C LEU A 209 12.78 29.47 2.56
N LEU A 210 13.81 29.84 1.80
CA LEU A 210 15.15 30.09 2.33
C LEU A 210 15.22 31.31 3.25
N ASP A 211 14.47 32.37 2.92
CA ASP A 211 14.37 33.57 3.75
C ASP A 211 13.67 33.24 5.08
N ALA A 212 12.54 32.51 5.04
CA ALA A 212 11.83 32.05 6.23
C ALA A 212 12.71 31.11 7.07
N PHE A 213 13.45 30.20 6.45
CA PHE A 213 14.34 29.29 7.16
C PHE A 213 15.50 30.03 7.86
N THR A 214 16.05 31.06 7.20
CA THR A 214 17.11 31.89 7.81
C THR A 214 16.60 32.68 9.02
N LYS A 215 15.35 33.14 9.00
CA LYS A 215 14.71 33.76 10.18
C LYS A 215 14.58 32.78 11.34
N VAL A 216 14.11 31.55 11.08
CA VAL A 216 14.01 30.51 12.11
C VAL A 216 15.38 30.16 12.70
N ILE A 217 16.44 30.07 11.89
CA ILE A 217 17.81 29.83 12.39
C ILE A 217 18.30 30.99 13.28
N ALA A 218 17.90 32.23 12.98
CA ALA A 218 18.29 33.41 13.76
C ALA A 218 17.56 33.50 15.11
N GLU A 219 16.31 33.04 15.18
CA GLU A 219 15.47 33.07 16.38
C GLU A 219 15.83 32.01 17.43
N ILE A 220 16.47 30.91 17.02
CA ILE A 220 16.95 29.89 17.96
C ILE A 220 18.02 30.50 18.88
N PRO A 221 17.87 30.44 20.22
CA PRO A 221 18.80 31.05 21.16
C PRO A 221 20.23 30.52 20.98
N GLY A 222 21.22 31.40 21.13
CA GLY A 222 22.64 31.10 20.84
C GLY A 222 23.34 30.10 21.78
N SER A 223 22.63 29.46 22.70
CA SER A 223 23.19 28.53 23.68
C SER A 223 23.55 27.16 23.10
N GLU A 224 22.98 26.77 21.94
CA GLU A 224 23.25 25.50 21.28
C GLU A 224 23.90 25.70 19.91
N SER A 225 25.23 25.82 19.89
CA SER A 225 26.02 25.89 18.66
C SER A 225 25.90 24.64 17.78
N GLY A 226 25.47 23.51 18.35
CA GLY A 226 25.20 22.26 17.61
C GLY A 226 23.95 22.34 16.70
N SER A 227 22.81 22.79 17.22
CA SER A 227 21.54 22.85 16.47
C SER A 227 21.57 23.84 15.31
N LYS A 228 22.19 25.01 15.53
CA LYS A 228 22.39 26.00 14.45
C LYS A 228 23.25 25.44 13.32
N GLN A 229 24.30 24.70 13.65
CA GLN A 229 25.18 24.07 12.66
C GLN A 229 24.42 23.03 11.83
N ILE A 230 23.61 22.18 12.47
CA ILE A 230 22.78 21.17 11.77
C ILE A 230 21.82 21.84 10.79
N LEU A 231 21.14 22.92 11.20
CA LEU A 231 20.19 23.63 10.37
C LEU A 231 20.86 24.35 9.19
N GLU A 232 22.02 24.97 9.41
CA GLU A 232 22.84 25.56 8.34
C GLU A 232 23.33 24.50 7.35
N ASP A 233 23.66 23.29 7.81
CA ASP A 233 24.04 22.20 6.92
C ASP A 233 22.85 21.67 6.10
N ARG A 234 21.65 21.57 6.69
CA ARG A 234 20.41 21.28 5.94
C ARG A 234 20.11 22.36 4.89
N LYS A 235 20.34 23.63 5.21
CA LYS A 235 20.18 24.77 4.28
C LYS A 235 21.11 24.64 3.08
N LYS A 236 22.40 24.37 3.31
CA LYS A 236 23.38 24.15 2.22
C LYS A 236 22.99 22.98 1.33
N GLU A 237 22.50 21.88 1.92
CA GLU A 237 22.05 20.71 1.18
C GLU A 237 20.86 21.05 0.28
N PHE A 238 19.85 21.74 0.81
CA PHE A 238 18.70 22.19 0.01
C PHE A 238 19.10 23.11 -1.16
N VAL A 239 20.02 24.06 -0.93
CA VAL A 239 20.56 24.93 -1.99
C VAL A 239 21.30 24.12 -3.06
N ARG A 240 21.99 23.04 -2.68
CA ARG A 240 22.64 22.14 -3.65
C ARG A 240 21.60 21.44 -4.54
N TYR A 241 20.51 20.95 -3.96
CA TYR A 241 19.43 20.31 -4.73
C TYR A 241 18.65 21.29 -5.61
N SER A 242 18.48 22.56 -5.19
CA SER A 242 17.83 23.59 -6.05
C SER A 242 18.69 23.95 -7.26
N LYS A 243 20.01 24.00 -7.10
CA LYS A 243 20.96 24.14 -8.22
C LYS A 243 20.90 22.94 -9.14
N LYS A 244 20.86 21.71 -8.60
CA LYS A 244 20.74 20.48 -9.40
C LYS A 244 19.46 20.48 -10.23
N PHE A 245 18.32 20.83 -9.63
CA PHE A 245 17.04 20.99 -10.33
C PHE A 245 17.14 22.01 -11.48
N SER A 246 17.73 23.18 -11.22
CA SER A 246 17.94 24.22 -12.25
C SER A 246 18.79 23.72 -13.41
N ASN A 247 19.82 22.90 -13.14
CA ASN A 247 20.64 22.29 -14.18
C ASN A 247 19.87 21.24 -14.99
N MET A 248 19.00 20.45 -14.35
CA MET A 248 18.14 19.48 -15.05
C MET A 248 17.13 20.19 -15.96
N LEU A 249 16.58 21.34 -15.53
CA LEU A 249 15.73 22.18 -16.37
C LEU A 249 16.47 22.68 -17.61
N LYS A 250 17.70 23.17 -17.44
CA LYS A 250 18.54 23.61 -18.58
C LYS A 250 18.80 22.47 -19.56
N ALA A 251 19.14 21.29 -19.06
CA ALA A 251 19.35 20.11 -19.91
C ALA A 251 18.07 19.67 -20.63
N PHE A 252 16.92 19.76 -19.95
CA PHE A 252 15.61 19.47 -20.54
C PHE A 252 15.29 20.42 -21.70
N PHE A 253 15.48 21.74 -21.54
CA PHE A 253 15.23 22.70 -22.62
C PHE A 253 16.22 22.61 -23.78
N ARG A 254 17.41 22.04 -23.56
CA ARG A 254 18.43 21.88 -24.61
C ARG A 254 18.21 20.61 -25.45
N ASP A 255 18.01 19.47 -24.78
CA ASP A 255 18.11 18.14 -25.41
C ASP A 255 16.75 17.39 -25.46
N GLY A 256 15.69 17.92 -24.84
CA GLY A 256 14.31 17.39 -24.89
C GLY A 256 14.05 16.02 -24.20
N SER A 257 15.11 15.24 -23.98
CA SER A 257 15.03 13.84 -23.50
C SER A 257 14.99 13.70 -21.96
N GLN A 258 15.31 14.76 -21.21
CA GLN A 258 15.58 14.68 -19.77
C GLN A 258 14.35 14.89 -18.85
N ARG A 259 13.12 14.65 -19.33
CA ARG A 259 11.88 14.86 -18.55
C ARG A 259 11.89 14.16 -17.20
N GLN A 260 12.28 12.89 -17.18
CA GLN A 260 12.32 12.09 -15.96
C GLN A 260 13.31 12.65 -14.92
N ASN A 261 14.43 13.23 -15.37
CA ASN A 261 15.41 13.84 -14.47
C ASN A 261 14.91 15.14 -13.83
N VAL A 262 14.07 15.90 -14.55
CA VAL A 262 13.36 17.07 -13.99
C VAL A 262 12.38 16.62 -12.90
N PHE A 263 11.61 15.56 -13.14
CA PHE A 263 10.67 15.03 -12.14
C PHE A 263 11.39 14.50 -10.90
N LEU A 264 12.46 13.73 -11.08
CA LEU A 264 13.23 13.17 -9.98
C LEU A 264 13.88 14.27 -9.14
N SER A 265 14.45 15.30 -9.79
CA SER A 265 15.04 16.44 -9.09
C SER A 265 14.00 17.32 -8.37
N ALA A 266 12.77 17.44 -8.89
CA ALA A 266 11.66 18.07 -8.19
C ALA A 266 11.23 17.29 -6.94
N ASN A 267 11.14 15.96 -7.04
CA ASN A 267 10.84 15.10 -5.89
C ASN A 267 11.92 15.19 -4.80
N PHE A 268 13.20 15.28 -5.18
CA PHE A 268 14.27 15.54 -4.23
C PHE A 268 14.09 16.88 -3.50
N LEU A 269 13.63 17.94 -4.17
CA LEU A 269 13.33 19.23 -3.51
C LEU A 269 12.17 19.13 -2.52
N ILE A 270 11.11 18.38 -2.87
CA ILE A 270 10.00 18.10 -1.94
C ILE A 270 10.51 17.35 -0.71
N TYR A 271 11.33 16.32 -0.92
CA TYR A 271 11.93 15.54 0.16
C TYR A 271 12.79 16.43 1.07
N GLN A 272 13.70 17.22 0.50
CA GLN A 272 14.57 18.12 1.27
C GLN A 272 13.78 19.18 2.03
N THR A 273 12.68 19.67 1.46
CA THR A 273 11.75 20.58 2.15
C THR A 273 11.16 19.91 3.40
N ASN A 274 10.76 18.64 3.31
CA ASN A 274 10.25 17.89 4.46
C ASN A 274 11.34 17.59 5.50
N VAL A 275 12.57 17.32 5.06
CA VAL A 275 13.72 17.15 5.97
C VAL A 275 13.97 18.42 6.76
N ILE A 276 14.02 19.59 6.11
CA ILE A 276 14.15 20.88 6.81
C ILE A 276 13.09 21.04 7.90
N LEU A 277 11.82 20.82 7.56
CA LEU A 277 10.72 20.95 8.51
C LEU A 277 10.84 19.99 9.71
N ARG A 278 11.25 18.74 9.46
CA ARG A 278 11.47 17.75 10.52
C ARG A 278 12.66 18.12 11.41
N THR A 279 13.78 18.53 10.82
CA THR A 279 14.97 18.94 11.57
C THR A 279 14.67 20.17 12.42
N VAL A 280 14.03 21.20 11.84
CA VAL A 280 13.58 22.38 12.60
C VAL A 280 12.70 21.97 13.77
N LYS A 281 11.69 21.11 13.55
CA LYS A 281 10.84 20.61 14.63
C LYS A 281 11.62 19.90 15.73
N GLN A 282 12.55 19.01 15.36
CA GLN A 282 13.34 18.23 16.32
C GLN A 282 14.27 19.10 17.16
N GLU A 283 14.96 20.05 16.53
CA GLU A 283 15.90 20.92 17.25
C GLU A 283 15.17 21.89 18.19
N THR A 284 13.96 22.36 17.84
CA THR A 284 13.19 23.25 18.73
C THR A 284 12.31 22.51 19.76
N GLU A 285 12.21 21.17 19.72
CA GLU A 285 11.54 20.34 20.74
C GLU A 285 12.51 19.76 21.79
N ARG A 286 13.83 19.86 21.54
CA ARG A 286 14.86 19.52 22.53
C ARG A 286 15.13 20.63 23.55
N GLU A 287 14.65 21.84 23.26
CA GLU A 287 14.63 23.01 24.16
C GLU A 287 13.43 22.98 25.11
#